data_AF-A0A1N6KGF1-F1
#
_entry.id   AF-A0A1N6KGF1-F1
#
_cell.length_a   1.000
_cell.length_b   1.000
_cell.length_c   1.000
_cell.angle_alpha   90.00
_cell.angle_beta   90.00
_cell.angle_gamma   90.00
#
_symmetry.space_group_name_H-M   'P 1'
#
loop_
_entity.id
_entity.type
_entity.pdbx_description
1 polymer ?
#
loop_
_entity_poly.entity_id
_entity_poly.type
_entity_poly.pdbx_seq_one_letter_code
_entity_poly.pdbx_strand_id
1 'polypeptide(L)'
;MVARIQRRDDVNPERGEHEYGDVEFADPVNKKYPVDTPEHVRAAWSYINHADNAAKYTKDEVKTIKGRIKRAAKKQGVEIQDD
;
A
#
# COMPACT_ATOMS: atom_id res chain seq x y z
N MET A 1 11.31 -4.63 -15.31
CA MET A 1 10.44 -3.44 -15.42
C MET A 1 9.72 -3.29 -14.09
N VAL A 2 9.84 -2.15 -13.41
CA VAL A 2 9.08 -1.90 -12.17
C VAL A 2 7.61 -1.80 -12.60
N ALA A 3 6.75 -2.70 -12.13
CA ALA A 3 5.32 -2.64 -12.43
C ALA A 3 4.83 -1.23 -12.07
N ARG A 4 4.42 -0.46 -13.08
CA ARG A 4 3.93 0.90 -12.90
C ARG A 4 2.52 0.77 -12.33
N ILE A 5 2.36 1.18 -11.08
CA ILE A 5 1.04 1.40 -10.50
C ILE A 5 0.45 2.62 -11.22
N GLN A 6 -0.77 2.49 -11.69
CA GLN A 6 -1.53 3.52 -12.37
C GLN A 6 -2.05 4.52 -11.34
N ARG A 7 -2.10 5.78 -11.75
CA ARG A 7 -2.76 6.82 -10.95
C ARG A 7 -4.25 6.52 -10.96
N ARG A 8 -4.83 6.49 -9.77
CA ARG A 8 -6.26 6.35 -9.53
C ARG A 8 -6.89 7.73 -9.55
N ASP A 9 -7.95 7.90 -10.34
CA ASP A 9 -8.68 9.17 -10.41
C ASP A 9 -9.56 9.42 -9.17
N ASP A 10 -9.87 8.37 -8.40
CA ASP A 10 -10.71 8.44 -7.20
C ASP A 10 -9.94 8.83 -5.92
N VAL A 11 -8.64 9.11 -6.01
CA VAL A 11 -7.80 9.47 -4.87
C VAL A 11 -7.03 10.76 -5.16
N ASN A 12 -7.10 11.72 -4.23
CA ASN A 12 -6.22 12.88 -4.25
C ASN A 12 -4.93 12.57 -3.46
N PRO A 13 -3.76 12.44 -4.11
CA PRO A 13 -2.49 12.13 -3.44
C PRO A 13 -2.06 13.22 -2.46
N GLU A 14 -2.42 14.48 -2.71
CA GLU A 14 -2.11 15.61 -1.84
C GLU A 14 -2.76 15.44 -0.46
N ARG A 15 -3.92 14.76 -0.39
CA ARG A 15 -4.55 14.45 0.89
C ARG A 15 -3.74 13.43 1.68
N GLY A 16 -3.12 12.45 1.02
CA GLY A 16 -2.27 11.46 1.67
C GLY A 16 -0.99 12.08 2.24
N GLU A 17 -0.36 13.00 1.50
CA GLU A 17 0.81 13.75 2.00
C GLU A 17 0.42 14.71 3.13
N HIS A 18 -0.79 15.29 3.11
CA HIS A 18 -1.24 16.17 4.18
C HIS A 18 -1.70 15.41 5.45
N GLU A 19 -2.24 14.19 5.30
CA GLU A 19 -2.68 13.33 6.41
C GLU A 19 -1.54 12.54 7.07
N TYR A 20 -0.55 12.10 6.28
CA TYR A 20 0.55 11.25 6.77
C TYR A 20 1.94 11.88 6.69
N GLY A 21 2.12 12.94 5.90
CA GLY A 21 3.44 13.55 5.66
C GLY A 21 4.28 12.78 4.64
N ASP A 22 5.60 12.92 4.76
CA ASP A 22 6.59 12.21 3.92
C ASP A 22 6.87 10.81 4.48
N VAL A 23 5.89 9.92 4.33
CA VAL A 23 6.00 8.51 4.76
C VAL A 23 6.24 7.58 3.58
N GLU A 24 6.81 6.41 3.86
CA GLU A 24 6.98 5.37 2.85
C GLU A 24 5.61 4.74 2.53
N PHE A 25 5.19 4.80 1.27
CA PHE A 25 3.93 4.22 0.80
C PHE A 25 4.20 2.97 -0.04
N ALA A 26 3.40 1.92 0.16
CA ALA A 26 3.42 0.77 -0.74
C ALA A 26 2.90 1.13 -2.14
N ASP A 27 2.02 2.12 -2.24
CA ASP A 27 1.67 2.77 -3.50
C ASP A 27 2.13 4.25 -3.50
N PRO A 28 3.31 4.55 -4.06
CA PRO A 28 3.85 5.90 -4.11
C PRO A 28 3.16 6.77 -5.16
N VAL A 29 2.42 6.20 -6.13
CA VAL A 29 1.76 6.95 -7.20
C VAL A 29 0.47 7.58 -6.66
N ASN A 30 -0.28 6.80 -5.89
CA ASN A 30 -1.52 7.25 -5.27
C ASN A 30 -1.36 7.73 -3.84
N LYS A 31 -0.13 7.64 -3.29
CA LYS A 31 0.18 7.93 -1.88
C LYS A 31 -0.77 7.16 -0.95
N LYS A 32 -0.94 5.86 -1.23
CA LYS A 32 -1.81 4.94 -0.49
C LYS A 32 -1.00 3.84 0.17
N TYR A 33 -1.58 3.29 1.23
CA TYR A 33 -1.00 2.20 2.03
C TYR A 33 0.34 2.63 2.67
N PRO A 34 0.30 3.52 3.68
CA PRO A 34 1.50 3.86 4.43
C PRO A 34 2.10 2.58 5.05
N VAL A 35 3.42 2.50 5.07
CA VAL A 35 4.20 1.35 5.57
C VAL A 35 5.41 1.81 6.38
N ASP A 36 5.31 2.98 6.99
CA ASP A 36 6.30 3.60 7.88
C ASP A 36 6.26 3.03 9.30
N THR A 37 5.07 2.72 9.83
CA THR A 37 4.89 2.14 11.17
C THR A 37 4.32 0.73 11.15
N PRO A 38 4.48 -0.05 12.25
CA PRO A 38 3.94 -1.40 12.33
C PRO A 38 2.42 -1.43 12.22
N GLU A 39 1.74 -0.41 12.74
CA GLU A 39 0.30 -0.24 12.65
C GLU A 39 -0.13 0.03 11.21
N HIS A 40 0.56 0.94 10.52
CA HIS A 40 0.31 1.24 9.12
C HIS A 40 0.54 0.03 8.21
N VAL A 41 1.58 -0.77 8.46
CA VAL A 41 1.81 -2.03 7.71
C VAL A 41 0.65 -3.00 7.85
N ARG A 42 0.16 -3.25 9.08
CA ARG A 42 -0.98 -4.15 9.31
C ARG A 42 -2.26 -3.62 8.69
N ALA A 43 -2.52 -2.32 8.83
CA ALA A 43 -3.66 -1.67 8.20
C ALA A 43 -3.57 -1.77 6.68
N ALA A 44 -2.44 -1.40 6.08
CA ALA A 44 -2.20 -1.49 4.65
C ALA A 44 -2.45 -2.90 4.12
N TRP A 45 -1.96 -3.92 4.84
CA TRP A 45 -2.16 -5.32 4.52
C TRP A 45 -3.64 -5.72 4.54
N SER A 46 -4.37 -5.34 5.58
CA SER A 46 -5.82 -5.61 5.68
C SER A 46 -6.59 -4.91 4.55
N TYR A 47 -6.30 -3.64 4.29
CA TYR A 47 -7.01 -2.87 3.27
C TYR A 47 -6.77 -3.40 1.86
N ILE A 48 -5.54 -3.77 1.47
CA ILE A 48 -5.27 -4.30 0.11
C ILE A 48 -5.88 -5.69 -0.11
N ASN A 49 -6.15 -6.44 0.96
CA ASN A 49 -6.85 -7.72 0.89
C ASN A 49 -8.38 -7.56 0.82
N HIS A 50 -8.91 -6.39 1.14
CA HIS A 50 -10.34 -6.11 0.97
C HIS A 50 -10.70 -6.04 -0.52
N ALA A 51 -11.75 -6.77 -0.92
CA ALA A 51 -12.16 -6.91 -2.32
C ALA A 51 -12.36 -5.56 -3.03
N ASP A 52 -13.06 -4.62 -2.39
CA ASP A 52 -13.32 -3.30 -2.96
C ASP A 52 -12.06 -2.47 -3.24
N ASN A 53 -11.05 -2.61 -2.38
CA ASN A 53 -9.78 -1.90 -2.54
C ASN A 53 -8.91 -2.60 -3.59
N ALA A 54 -8.84 -3.93 -3.55
CA ALA A 54 -8.12 -4.73 -4.54
C ALA A 54 -8.69 -4.52 -5.95
N ALA A 55 -10.01 -4.39 -6.09
CA ALA A 55 -10.69 -4.15 -7.37
C ALA A 55 -10.32 -2.82 -8.05
N LYS A 56 -9.72 -1.88 -7.30
CA LYS A 56 -9.24 -0.60 -7.83
C LYS A 56 -7.87 -0.71 -8.52
N TYR A 57 -7.26 -1.88 -8.46
CA TYR A 57 -5.96 -2.16 -9.02
C TYR A 57 -6.03 -3.42 -9.90
N THR A 58 -5.15 -3.51 -10.88
CA THR A 58 -4.93 -4.75 -11.63
C THR A 58 -4.26 -5.80 -10.74
N LYS A 59 -4.36 -7.08 -11.12
CA LYS A 59 -3.75 -8.19 -10.37
C LYS A 59 -2.24 -8.00 -10.18
N ASP A 60 -1.55 -7.45 -11.18
CA ASP A 60 -0.11 -7.17 -11.12
C ASP A 60 0.23 -6.04 -10.14
N GLU A 61 -0.61 -5.00 -10.09
CA GLU A 61 -0.48 -3.90 -9.13
C GLU A 61 -0.74 -4.36 -7.70
N VAL A 62 -1.82 -5.12 -7.47
CA VAL A 62 -2.11 -5.74 -6.17
C VAL A 62 -0.91 -6.58 -5.70
N LYS A 63 -0.36 -7.41 -6.58
CA LYS A 63 0.84 -8.22 -6.27
C LYS A 63 2.05 -7.35 -5.92
N THR A 64 2.23 -6.23 -6.62
CA THR A 64 3.32 -5.29 -6.38
C THR A 64 3.17 -4.58 -5.03
N ILE A 65 1.97 -4.09 -4.71
CA ILE A 65 1.63 -3.41 -3.46
C ILE A 65 1.79 -4.39 -2.29
N LYS A 66 1.19 -5.59 -2.37
CA LYS A 66 1.37 -6.65 -1.37
C LYS A 66 2.84 -6.98 -1.15
N GLY A 67 3.63 -7.08 -2.23
CA GLY A 67 5.07 -7.32 -2.14
C GLY A 67 5.83 -6.22 -1.41
N ARG A 68 5.44 -4.95 -1.57
CA ARG A 68 6.02 -3.82 -0.81
C ARG A 68 5.65 -3.88 0.66
N ILE A 69 4.37 -4.12 0.97
CA ILE A 69 3.90 -4.25 2.36
C ILE A 69 4.62 -5.41 3.06
N LYS A 70 4.78 -6.57 2.43
CA LYS A 70 5.55 -7.70 2.98
C LYS A 70 7.00 -7.35 3.29
N ARG A 71 7.66 -6.57 2.41
CA ARG A 71 9.04 -6.11 2.66
C ARG A 71 9.11 -5.16 3.85
N ALA A 72 8.19 -4.21 3.95
CA ALA A 72 8.12 -3.29 5.09
C ALA A 72 7.82 -4.04 6.39
N ALA A 73 6.87 -4.99 6.36
CA ALA A 73 6.56 -5.86 7.49
C ALA A 73 7.80 -6.60 7.99
N LYS A 74 8.56 -7.23 7.09
CA LYS A 74 9.82 -7.90 7.43
C LYS A 74 10.86 -6.95 8.01
N LYS A 75 11.00 -5.74 7.43
CA LYS A 75 11.94 -4.71 7.92
C LYS A 75 11.58 -4.24 9.33
N GLN A 76 10.29 -4.20 9.66
CA GLN A 76 9.78 -3.73 10.94
C GLN A 76 9.49 -4.86 11.94
N GLY A 77 9.71 -6.14 11.58
CA GLY A 77 9.39 -7.28 12.44
C GLY A 77 7.89 -7.49 12.66
N VAL A 78 7.05 -7.05 11.72
CA VAL A 78 5.60 -7.23 11.77
C VAL A 78 5.21 -8.55 11.15
N GLU A 79 4.49 -9.36 11.90
CA GLU A 79 3.84 -10.55 11.36
C GLU A 79 2.52 -10.17 10.68
N ILE A 80 2.40 -10.51 9.40
CA ILE A 80 1.19 -10.34 8.59
C ILE A 80 0.78 -11.71 8.07
N GLN A 81 -0.49 -12.07 8.21
CA GLN A 81 -1.02 -13.34 7.71
C GLN A 81 -1.44 -13.19 6.26
N ASP A 82 -0.83 -13.98 5.38
CA ASP A 82 -1.24 -14.14 3.99
C ASP A 82 -2.12 -15.39 3.97
N ASP A 83 -3.44 -15.20 3.91
CA ASP A 83 -4.41 -16.28 3.74
C ASP A 83 -4.42 -16.76 2.28
#